data_AF-A0A1V5F6H1-F1
#
_entry.id   AF-A0A1V5F6H1-F1
#
_cell.length_a   1.000
_cell.length_b   1.000
_cell.length_c   1.000
_cell.angle_alpha   90.00
_cell.angle_beta   90.00
_cell.angle_gamma   90.00
#
_symmetry.space_group_name_H-M   'P 1'
#
loop_
_entity.id
_entity.type
_entity.pdbx_description
1 polymer ?
#
loop_
_entity_poly.entity_id
_entity_poly.type
_entity_poly.pdbx_seq_one_letter_code
_entity_poly.pdbx_strand_id
1 'polypeptide(L)'
;MIETKKINVLHQFDIGDGGRFVLIAGPCAIESEAMTMEVAGTLKEICRELNIHLIFKSSFDKANRTSLKSARGVGMERGLEILQKVKNEFQLPVLTDVHETWQCQPVADVVDVLQIPAFLSRQTDLLIAAAKTGKIVNIKKGQFMAPWDMKNVVDKMLEAGNDKILLCERGSSFGYNNLVVDMTGLVEMRKYGFPIVFDATHSVQKPGGQGNSTGGNREMVPYLMRAALAVGVDAVFAEVHPQPDYAISDGPNQLYLSDVRNILQQAILIDNVTKNLSEKEMVNQPVEKVQLPQKEKQKIKLLLSDIDGVMTDGGLYYSEFGDQSKKFHVRDGMGLKILQSKGIKVGIVTSEDNKIAEMRYNKLQLDYLYKGRKNGGKLAAALEICEKEGISLQQTAYIGDDVNCYELLCSVGLAACPADAMELIKSVPGIIQMKAKGGQGCLREFVEYILKNYC
;
A
#
# COMPACT_ATOMS: atom_id res chain seq x y z
N MET A 1 -19.35 -2.02 -21.58
CA MET A 1 -18.71 -0.69 -21.57
C MET A 1 -18.28 -0.37 -23.00
N ILE A 2 -18.03 0.91 -23.33
CA ILE A 2 -17.47 1.27 -24.66
C ILE A 2 -16.07 0.66 -24.76
N GLU A 3 -15.82 -0.10 -25.84
CA GLU A 3 -14.52 -0.70 -26.10
C GLU A 3 -13.44 0.37 -26.27
N THR A 4 -12.26 0.10 -25.72
CA THR A 4 -11.09 0.95 -25.85
C THR A 4 -9.95 0.15 -26.44
N LYS A 5 -9.07 0.84 -27.15
CA LYS A 5 -7.83 0.26 -27.64
C LYS A 5 -7.04 -0.31 -26.47
N LYS A 6 -6.53 -1.52 -26.67
CA LYS A 6 -5.61 -2.18 -25.75
C LYS A 6 -4.20 -1.59 -25.89
N ILE A 7 -3.67 -1.00 -24.83
CA ILE A 7 -2.32 -0.43 -24.79
C ILE A 7 -1.39 -1.38 -24.03
N ASN A 8 -0.44 -1.97 -24.75
CA ASN A 8 0.52 -2.90 -24.21
C ASN A 8 1.68 -2.18 -23.49
N VAL A 9 1.89 -2.51 -22.22
CA VAL A 9 2.96 -1.97 -21.38
C VAL A 9 4.09 -2.98 -21.32
N LEU A 10 5.14 -2.75 -22.12
CA LEU A 10 6.37 -3.54 -22.17
C LEU A 10 6.18 -5.06 -22.37
N HIS A 11 5.14 -5.49 -23.07
CA HIS A 11 4.75 -6.90 -23.20
C HIS A 11 4.47 -7.62 -21.86
N GLN A 12 4.31 -6.87 -20.76
CA GLN A 12 4.02 -7.41 -19.44
C GLN A 12 2.52 -7.52 -19.20
N PHE A 13 1.77 -6.46 -19.54
CA PHE A 13 0.33 -6.40 -19.38
C PHE A 13 -0.27 -5.34 -20.30
N ASP A 14 -1.59 -5.28 -20.32
CA ASP A 14 -2.35 -4.35 -21.15
C ASP A 14 -3.23 -3.44 -20.31
N ILE A 15 -3.43 -2.20 -20.78
CA ILE A 15 -4.42 -1.26 -20.24
C ILE A 15 -5.54 -1.10 -21.26
N GLY A 16 -6.79 -1.18 -20.80
CA GLY A 16 -7.98 -1.02 -21.63
C GLY A 16 -8.74 -2.33 -21.87
N ASP A 17 -9.70 -2.27 -22.79
CA ASP A 17 -10.42 -3.44 -23.30
C ASP A 17 -11.11 -4.30 -22.22
N GLY A 18 -11.67 -3.65 -21.20
CA GLY A 18 -12.43 -4.32 -20.15
C GLY A 18 -11.61 -5.15 -19.16
N GLY A 19 -10.27 -5.11 -19.24
CA GLY A 19 -9.39 -5.74 -18.27
C GLY A 19 -9.46 -5.10 -16.87
N ARG A 20 -8.95 -5.84 -15.87
CA ARG A 20 -8.79 -5.32 -14.50
C ARG A 20 -8.01 -4.00 -14.52
N PHE A 21 -8.40 -3.05 -13.66
CA PHE A 21 -7.73 -1.75 -13.61
C PHE A 21 -6.23 -1.89 -13.30
N VAL A 22 -5.43 -1.02 -13.92
CA VAL A 22 -4.00 -0.85 -13.61
C VAL A 22 -3.81 0.28 -12.61
N LEU A 23 -2.91 0.10 -11.64
CA LEU A 23 -2.54 1.16 -10.71
C LEU A 23 -1.33 1.95 -11.24
N ILE A 24 -1.45 3.26 -11.30
CA ILE A 24 -0.35 4.20 -11.53
C ILE A 24 -0.08 4.93 -10.22
N ALA A 25 0.99 4.56 -9.51
CA ALA A 25 1.19 5.08 -8.16
C ALA A 25 2.65 5.27 -7.74
N GLY A 26 2.87 6.20 -6.82
CA GLY A 26 4.15 6.53 -6.20
C GLY A 26 4.12 7.94 -5.60
N PRO A 27 5.24 8.46 -5.10
CA PRO A 27 5.25 9.77 -4.44
C PRO A 27 5.04 10.92 -5.43
N CYS A 28 4.48 12.03 -4.95
CA CYS A 28 4.22 13.21 -5.77
C CYS A 28 5.49 13.72 -6.48
N ALA A 29 6.60 13.79 -5.76
CA ALA A 29 7.91 14.16 -6.25
C ALA A 29 8.97 13.20 -5.72
N ILE A 30 10.10 13.09 -6.43
CA ILE A 30 11.27 12.39 -5.93
C ILE A 30 11.96 13.30 -4.91
N GLU A 31 11.84 12.95 -3.62
CA GLU A 31 12.46 13.67 -2.51
C GLU A 31 13.84 13.10 -2.17
N SER A 32 13.96 11.77 -2.19
CA SER A 32 15.20 11.03 -2.00
C SER A 32 15.15 9.67 -2.69
N GLU A 33 16.32 9.09 -2.98
CA GLU A 33 16.40 7.72 -3.51
C GLU A 33 15.81 6.72 -2.52
N ALA A 34 16.19 6.79 -1.24
CA ALA A 34 15.76 5.84 -0.20
C ALA A 34 14.23 5.76 -0.09
N MET A 35 13.55 6.91 0.03
CA MET A 35 12.08 6.95 0.08
C MET A 35 11.45 6.45 -1.22
N THR A 36 12.03 6.79 -2.38
CA THR A 36 11.50 6.33 -3.67
C THR A 36 11.57 4.81 -3.79
N MET A 37 12.68 4.21 -3.36
CA MET A 37 12.87 2.75 -3.37
C MET A 37 11.97 2.05 -2.36
N GLU A 38 11.79 2.61 -1.16
CA GLU A 38 10.84 2.11 -0.15
C GLU A 38 9.42 2.06 -0.72
N VAL A 39 8.92 3.19 -1.23
CA VAL A 39 7.56 3.27 -1.78
C VAL A 39 7.39 2.32 -2.97
N ALA A 40 8.36 2.27 -3.90
CA ALA A 40 8.31 1.37 -5.05
C ALA A 40 8.26 -0.11 -4.64
N GLY A 41 9.12 -0.52 -3.70
CA GLY A 41 9.16 -1.88 -3.19
C GLY A 41 7.87 -2.28 -2.48
N THR A 42 7.35 -1.42 -1.59
CA THR A 42 6.10 -1.69 -0.87
C THR A 42 4.90 -1.76 -1.81
N LEU A 43 4.77 -0.84 -2.78
CA LEU A 43 3.69 -0.88 -3.76
C LEU A 43 3.76 -2.12 -4.64
N LYS A 44 4.97 -2.54 -5.07
CA LYS A 44 5.15 -3.78 -5.83
C LYS A 44 4.62 -4.99 -5.08
N GLU A 45 5.00 -5.15 -3.81
CA GLU A 45 4.57 -6.30 -3.01
C GLU A 45 3.04 -6.30 -2.82
N ILE A 46 2.44 -5.15 -2.51
CA ILE A 46 0.98 -5.00 -2.38
C ILE A 46 0.28 -5.36 -3.69
N CYS A 47 0.73 -4.80 -4.82
CA CYS A 47 0.09 -5.03 -6.12
C CYS A 47 0.24 -6.48 -6.59
N ARG A 48 1.39 -7.12 -6.31
CA ARG A 48 1.60 -8.55 -6.57
C ARG A 48 0.61 -9.42 -5.78
N GLU A 49 0.45 -9.16 -4.48
CA GLU A 49 -0.48 -9.90 -3.62
C GLU A 49 -1.93 -9.75 -4.08
N LEU A 50 -2.29 -8.56 -4.56
CA LEU A 50 -3.65 -8.23 -4.97
C LEU A 50 -3.95 -8.53 -6.45
N ASN A 51 -2.96 -9.04 -7.19
CA ASN A 51 -3.02 -9.25 -8.64
C ASN A 51 -3.51 -7.99 -9.39
N ILE A 52 -2.83 -6.87 -9.13
CA ILE A 52 -2.99 -5.60 -9.83
C ILE A 52 -1.67 -5.28 -10.53
N HIS A 53 -1.74 -4.84 -11.79
CA HIS A 53 -0.55 -4.33 -12.47
C HIS A 53 -0.20 -2.92 -11.97
N LEU A 54 1.09 -2.65 -11.80
CA LEU A 54 1.61 -1.39 -11.27
C LEU A 54 2.51 -0.70 -12.30
N ILE A 55 2.25 0.59 -12.52
CA ILE A 55 3.20 1.53 -13.12
C ILE A 55 3.65 2.47 -12.01
N PHE A 56 4.94 2.46 -11.68
CA PHE A 56 5.47 3.33 -10.64
C PHE A 56 5.57 4.76 -11.15
N LYS A 57 5.04 5.72 -10.39
CA LYS A 57 5.03 7.14 -10.76
C LYS A 57 5.83 7.98 -9.78
N SER A 58 6.68 8.87 -10.29
CA SER A 58 7.15 10.02 -9.52
C SER A 58 7.64 11.15 -10.42
N SER A 59 7.53 12.39 -9.96
CA SER A 59 7.97 13.58 -10.73
C SER A 59 9.41 13.93 -10.33
N PHE A 60 10.30 14.13 -11.30
CA PHE A 60 11.66 14.61 -11.03
C PHE A 60 11.71 16.11 -10.73
N ASP A 61 10.74 16.87 -11.24
CA ASP A 61 10.59 18.31 -11.07
C ASP A 61 9.12 18.68 -10.79
N LYS A 62 8.90 19.78 -10.07
CA LYS A 62 7.61 20.44 -9.90
C LYS A 62 7.71 21.83 -10.54
N ALA A 63 7.55 21.91 -11.85
CA ALA A 63 7.71 23.15 -12.62
C ALA A 63 6.64 24.23 -12.38
N ASN A 64 5.56 23.90 -11.67
CA ASN A 64 4.36 24.74 -11.53
C ASN A 64 4.03 25.10 -10.08
N ARG A 65 5.03 25.20 -9.19
CA ARG A 65 4.82 25.64 -7.81
C ARG A 65 4.34 27.09 -7.76
N THR A 66 3.43 27.39 -6.83
CA THR A 66 2.93 28.75 -6.57
C THR A 66 4.04 29.71 -6.14
N SER A 67 5.06 29.23 -5.42
CA SER A 67 6.17 30.03 -4.89
C SER A 67 7.52 29.51 -5.35
N LEU A 68 8.41 30.43 -5.75
CA LEU A 68 9.79 30.15 -6.14
C LEU A 68 10.63 29.50 -5.04
N LYS A 69 10.27 29.71 -3.76
CA LYS A 69 11.00 29.14 -2.61
C LYS A 69 10.61 27.69 -2.32
N SER A 70 9.59 27.16 -3.01
CA SER A 70 9.12 25.79 -2.77
C SER A 70 10.07 24.76 -3.36
N ALA A 71 10.29 23.66 -2.63
CA ALA A 71 11.08 22.54 -3.15
C ALA A 71 10.50 21.99 -4.46
N ARG A 72 11.37 21.62 -5.39
CA ARG A 72 10.97 21.17 -6.73
C ARG A 72 11.23 19.68 -6.99
N GLY A 73 11.88 18.98 -6.07
CA GLY A 73 12.40 17.63 -6.29
C GLY A 73 13.90 17.65 -6.55
N VAL A 74 14.45 16.50 -6.97
CA VAL A 74 15.90 16.31 -7.19
C VAL A 74 16.41 16.80 -8.55
N GLY A 75 15.52 17.22 -9.46
CA GLY A 75 15.87 17.61 -10.82
C GLY A 75 15.95 16.43 -11.79
N MET A 76 16.00 16.73 -13.10
CA MET A 76 15.82 15.74 -14.16
C MET A 76 16.90 14.65 -14.18
N GLU A 77 18.19 15.02 -14.23
CA GLU A 77 19.30 14.06 -14.33
C GLU A 77 19.26 13.05 -13.17
N ARG A 78 19.26 13.55 -11.93
CA ARG A 78 19.21 12.70 -10.74
C ARG A 78 17.89 11.93 -10.62
N GLY A 79 16.77 12.54 -11.00
CA GLY A 79 15.46 11.89 -10.98
C GLY A 79 15.37 10.72 -11.94
N LEU A 80 15.92 10.85 -13.15
CA LEU A 80 15.98 9.79 -14.14
C LEU A 80 16.89 8.64 -13.71
N GLU A 81 18.03 8.92 -13.07
CA GLU A 81 18.86 7.87 -12.47
C GLU A 81 18.09 7.04 -11.42
N ILE A 82 17.35 7.71 -10.53
CA ILE A 82 16.55 7.04 -9.49
C ILE A 82 15.43 6.22 -10.12
N LEU A 83 14.72 6.75 -11.12
CA LEU A 83 13.67 6.00 -11.83
C LEU A 83 14.25 4.79 -12.57
N GLN A 84 15.44 4.91 -13.17
CA GLN A 84 16.12 3.78 -13.80
C GLN A 84 16.47 2.69 -12.76
N LYS A 85 16.89 3.07 -11.56
CA LYS A 85 17.11 2.12 -10.46
C LYS A 85 15.83 1.39 -10.06
N VAL A 86 14.71 2.12 -9.93
CA VAL A 86 13.39 1.51 -9.67
C VAL A 86 13.04 0.47 -10.73
N LYS A 87 13.22 0.80 -12.02
CA LYS A 87 13.00 -0.16 -13.12
C LYS A 87 13.86 -1.40 -12.97
N ASN A 88 15.16 -1.22 -12.73
CA ASN A 88 16.11 -2.34 -12.71
C ASN A 88 15.88 -3.25 -11.51
N GLU A 89 15.67 -2.68 -10.32
CA GLU A 89 15.55 -3.44 -9.08
C GLU A 89 14.16 -4.09 -8.95
N PHE A 90 13.11 -3.35 -9.28
CA PHE A 90 11.75 -3.81 -9.11
C PHE A 90 11.09 -4.33 -10.38
N GLN A 91 11.74 -4.24 -11.54
CA GLN A 91 11.17 -4.66 -12.83
C GLN A 91 9.80 -4.03 -13.09
N LEU A 92 9.59 -2.82 -12.58
CA LEU A 92 8.35 -2.06 -12.74
C LEU A 92 8.47 -1.12 -13.95
N PRO A 93 7.42 -1.00 -14.77
CA PRO A 93 7.29 0.14 -15.66
C PRO A 93 7.25 1.44 -14.84
N VAL A 94 7.87 2.50 -15.34
CA VAL A 94 7.88 3.81 -14.67
C VAL A 94 7.26 4.91 -15.52
N LEU A 95 6.66 5.87 -14.84
CA LEU A 95 6.02 7.05 -15.41
C LEU A 95 6.52 8.32 -14.73
N THR A 96 6.85 9.33 -15.53
CA THR A 96 7.12 10.69 -15.05
C THR A 96 6.55 11.72 -16.01
N ASP A 97 6.31 12.93 -15.53
CA ASP A 97 5.83 14.05 -16.33
C ASP A 97 6.95 14.86 -16.98
N VAL A 98 6.64 15.45 -18.14
CA VAL A 98 7.53 16.35 -18.89
C VAL A 98 6.91 17.73 -18.95
N HIS A 99 7.75 18.76 -18.84
CA HIS A 99 7.34 20.15 -18.73
C HIS A 99 7.71 20.98 -19.96
N GLU A 100 8.76 20.57 -20.67
CA GLU A 100 9.27 21.25 -21.85
C GLU A 100 9.56 20.24 -22.98
N THR A 101 9.53 20.71 -24.23
CA THR A 101 9.67 19.86 -25.43
C THR A 101 11.00 19.10 -25.46
N TRP A 102 12.10 19.75 -25.08
CA TRP A 102 13.45 19.15 -25.09
C TRP A 102 13.63 18.05 -24.03
N GLN A 103 12.77 17.99 -23.01
CA GLN A 103 12.81 16.95 -21.98
C GLN A 103 12.24 15.61 -22.49
N CYS A 104 11.38 15.63 -23.53
CA CYS A 104 10.63 14.45 -23.95
C CYS A 104 11.54 13.28 -24.32
N GLN A 105 12.58 13.50 -25.13
CA GLN A 105 13.46 12.41 -25.58
C GLN A 105 14.35 11.86 -24.45
N PRO A 106 15.11 12.67 -23.69
CA PRO A 106 15.92 12.14 -22.59
C PRO A 106 15.11 11.39 -21.53
N VAL A 107 13.89 11.87 -21.23
CA VAL A 107 13.00 11.18 -20.29
C VAL A 107 12.49 9.87 -20.89
N ALA A 108 12.11 9.85 -22.17
CA ALA A 108 11.65 8.66 -22.86
C ALA A 108 12.72 7.55 -22.95
N ASP A 109 14.00 7.90 -22.96
CA ASP A 109 15.08 6.90 -22.96
C ASP A 109 15.08 6.05 -21.67
N VAL A 110 14.55 6.60 -20.57
CA VAL A 110 14.47 5.93 -19.26
C VAL A 110 13.07 5.38 -18.99
N VAL A 111 12.02 6.19 -19.18
CA VAL A 111 10.67 5.84 -18.74
C VAL A 111 9.86 5.07 -19.79
N ASP A 112 8.78 4.45 -19.34
CA ASP A 112 7.89 3.64 -20.20
C ASP A 112 6.64 4.42 -20.59
N VAL A 113 6.24 5.36 -19.72
CA VAL A 113 5.12 6.26 -19.95
C VAL A 113 5.54 7.71 -19.68
N LEU A 114 5.32 8.57 -20.65
CA LEU A 114 5.42 10.03 -20.47
C LEU A 114 4.09 10.57 -19.99
N GLN A 115 4.11 11.58 -19.12
CA GLN A 115 2.90 12.28 -18.71
C GLN A 115 2.91 13.76 -19.13
N ILE A 116 1.81 14.20 -19.74
CA ILE A 116 1.57 15.61 -20.04
C ILE A 116 0.80 16.25 -18.88
N PRO A 117 1.37 17.27 -18.21
CA PRO A 117 0.69 17.98 -17.13
C PRO A 117 -0.61 18.66 -17.57
N ALA A 118 -1.57 18.77 -16.67
CA ALA A 118 -2.90 19.32 -16.95
C ALA A 118 -2.86 20.74 -17.57
N PHE A 119 -1.99 21.62 -17.07
CA PHE A 119 -1.84 22.99 -17.60
C PHE A 119 -1.20 23.04 -19.00
N LEU A 120 -0.49 21.99 -19.40
CA LEU A 120 0.21 21.90 -20.66
C LEU A 120 -0.52 21.02 -21.69
N SER A 121 -1.70 20.50 -21.33
CA SER A 121 -2.50 19.56 -22.12
C SER A 121 -2.93 20.04 -23.51
N ARG A 122 -2.85 21.35 -23.79
CA ARG A 122 -3.14 21.93 -25.12
C ARG A 122 -1.91 22.31 -25.93
N GLN A 123 -0.71 22.28 -25.33
CA GLN A 123 0.51 22.80 -25.96
C GLN A 123 0.94 21.89 -27.11
N THR A 124 0.71 22.35 -28.34
CA THR A 124 0.89 21.56 -29.56
C THR A 124 2.30 21.00 -29.68
N ASP A 125 3.33 21.83 -29.46
CA ASP A 125 4.72 21.41 -29.61
C ASP A 125 5.11 20.34 -28.58
N LEU A 126 4.60 20.45 -27.35
CA LEU A 126 4.85 19.47 -26.29
C LEU A 126 4.17 18.13 -26.60
N LEU A 127 2.92 18.15 -27.07
CA LEU A 127 2.20 16.95 -27.48
C LEU A 127 2.91 16.27 -28.66
N ILE A 128 3.33 17.03 -29.67
CA ILE A 128 4.08 16.50 -30.82
C ILE A 128 5.42 15.92 -30.37
N ALA A 129 6.15 16.61 -29.49
CA ALA A 129 7.43 16.13 -28.97
C ALA A 129 7.27 14.81 -28.20
N ALA A 130 6.27 14.72 -27.32
CA ALA A 130 5.97 13.48 -26.60
C ALA A 130 5.50 12.36 -27.54
N ALA A 131 4.65 12.67 -28.52
CA ALA A 131 4.20 11.71 -29.53
C ALA A 131 5.38 11.08 -30.30
N LYS A 132 6.32 11.90 -30.76
CA LYS A 132 7.51 11.48 -31.52
C LYS A 132 8.43 10.52 -30.78
N THR A 133 8.35 10.44 -29.45
CA THR A 133 9.14 9.46 -28.68
C THR A 133 8.66 8.02 -28.86
N GLY A 134 7.43 7.82 -29.38
CA GLY A 134 6.81 6.50 -29.54
C GLY A 134 6.44 5.77 -28.23
N LYS A 135 6.62 6.43 -27.08
CA LYS A 135 6.21 5.94 -25.76
C LYS A 135 4.71 6.06 -25.56
N ILE A 136 4.20 5.38 -24.54
CA ILE A 136 2.85 5.61 -24.06
C ILE A 136 2.79 7.03 -23.48
N VAL A 137 1.72 7.77 -23.77
CA VAL A 137 1.55 9.13 -23.28
C VAL A 137 0.26 9.23 -22.47
N ASN A 138 0.42 9.47 -21.16
CA ASN A 138 -0.67 9.77 -20.24
C ASN A 138 -0.96 11.27 -20.23
N ILE A 139 -2.13 11.68 -20.71
CA ILE A 139 -2.46 13.10 -20.88
C ILE A 139 -3.49 13.49 -19.83
N LYS A 140 -3.09 14.35 -18.89
CA LYS A 140 -4.01 14.90 -17.89
C LYS A 140 -4.91 15.95 -18.52
N LYS A 141 -6.22 15.76 -18.43
CA LYS A 141 -7.21 16.75 -18.83
C LYS A 141 -7.00 18.03 -18.01
N GLY A 142 -6.92 19.18 -18.68
CA GLY A 142 -6.91 20.47 -18.00
C GLY A 142 -8.16 20.66 -17.14
N GLN A 143 -8.03 21.26 -15.95
CA GLN A 143 -9.17 21.57 -15.09
C GLN A 143 -10.16 22.56 -15.76
N PHE A 144 -9.67 23.30 -16.74
CA PHE A 144 -10.41 24.24 -17.58
C PHE A 144 -10.97 23.61 -18.87
N MET A 145 -10.71 22.32 -19.12
CA MET A 145 -11.15 21.63 -20.33
C MET A 145 -12.38 20.77 -20.06
N ALA A 146 -13.33 20.82 -20.98
CA ALA A 146 -14.42 19.86 -21.00
C ALA A 146 -13.93 18.50 -21.51
N PRO A 147 -14.62 17.39 -21.17
CA PRO A 147 -14.28 16.06 -21.68
C PRO A 147 -14.19 15.99 -23.21
N TRP A 148 -15.09 16.68 -23.92
CA TRP A 148 -15.10 16.66 -25.38
C TRP A 148 -13.93 17.41 -26.03
N ASP A 149 -13.29 18.35 -25.31
CA ASP A 149 -12.12 19.07 -25.81
C ASP A 149 -10.89 18.16 -25.97
N MET A 150 -10.88 17.00 -25.28
CA MET A 150 -9.82 16.00 -25.40
C MET A 150 -9.76 15.38 -26.80
N LYS A 151 -10.82 15.50 -27.62
CA LYS A 151 -10.77 15.09 -29.03
C LYS A 151 -9.61 15.76 -29.77
N ASN A 152 -9.43 17.06 -29.58
CA ASN A 152 -8.37 17.81 -30.25
C ASN A 152 -6.98 17.39 -29.79
N VAL A 153 -6.86 16.92 -28.54
CA VAL A 153 -5.59 16.41 -28.01
C VAL A 153 -5.29 15.04 -28.61
N VAL A 154 -6.29 14.17 -28.70
CA VAL A 154 -6.20 12.87 -29.37
C VAL A 154 -5.82 13.04 -30.85
N ASP A 155 -6.51 13.91 -31.57
CA ASP A 155 -6.25 14.17 -33.00
C ASP A 155 -4.78 14.60 -33.21
N LYS A 156 -4.26 15.53 -32.39
CA LYS A 156 -2.85 15.95 -32.46
C LYS A 156 -1.87 14.81 -32.23
N MET A 157 -2.13 13.94 -31.26
CA MET A 157 -1.27 12.79 -30.97
C MET A 157 -1.24 11.80 -32.15
N LEU A 158 -2.42 11.52 -32.73
CA LEU A 158 -2.57 10.64 -33.87
C LEU A 158 -1.92 11.21 -35.14
N GLU A 159 -2.14 12.48 -35.43
CA GLU A 159 -1.50 13.19 -36.56
C GLU A 159 0.03 13.26 -36.39
N ALA A 160 0.53 13.32 -35.16
CA ALA A 160 1.95 13.23 -34.84
C ALA A 160 2.49 11.79 -34.86
N GLY A 161 1.65 10.79 -35.19
CA GLY A 161 2.04 9.40 -35.40
C GLY A 161 2.09 8.53 -34.15
N ASN A 162 1.42 8.92 -33.05
CA ASN A 162 1.39 8.12 -31.83
C ASN A 162 -0.04 7.84 -31.36
N ASP A 163 -0.39 6.57 -31.31
CA ASP A 163 -1.70 6.05 -30.92
C ASP A 163 -1.68 5.28 -29.58
N LYS A 164 -0.62 5.45 -28.79
CA LYS A 164 -0.45 4.88 -27.44
C LYS A 164 -0.86 5.90 -26.37
N ILE A 165 -2.13 6.29 -26.40
CA ILE A 165 -2.66 7.41 -25.61
C ILE A 165 -3.43 6.87 -24.40
N LEU A 166 -3.21 7.47 -23.23
CA LEU A 166 -4.09 7.33 -22.06
C LEU A 166 -4.71 8.70 -21.75
N LEU A 167 -6.01 8.76 -21.50
CA LEU A 167 -6.73 9.99 -21.16
C LEU A 167 -7.01 10.04 -19.66
N CYS A 168 -6.48 11.05 -18.98
CA CYS A 168 -6.47 11.11 -17.52
C CYS A 168 -7.36 12.23 -16.96
N GLU A 169 -8.44 11.85 -16.28
CA GLU A 169 -9.30 12.77 -15.51
C GLU A 169 -8.63 13.15 -14.18
N ARG A 170 -8.77 14.41 -13.78
CA ARG A 170 -8.18 14.98 -12.55
C ARG A 170 -9.02 16.09 -11.90
N GLY A 171 -10.30 16.16 -12.25
CA GLY A 171 -11.26 17.17 -11.82
C GLY A 171 -11.32 18.40 -12.75
N SER A 172 -12.48 19.05 -12.74
CA SER A 172 -12.76 20.30 -13.43
C SER A 172 -12.99 21.43 -12.43
N SER A 173 -12.61 22.67 -12.78
CA SER A 173 -12.80 23.83 -11.92
C SER A 173 -14.28 24.06 -11.60
N PHE A 174 -14.60 24.16 -10.30
CA PHE A 174 -15.96 24.40 -9.83
C PHE A 174 -15.99 25.63 -8.91
N GLY A 175 -16.18 26.80 -9.53
CA GLY A 175 -15.95 28.07 -8.86
C GLY A 175 -14.46 28.29 -8.56
N TYR A 176 -14.17 29.08 -7.54
CA TYR A 176 -12.79 29.37 -7.13
C TYR A 176 -12.26 28.32 -6.16
N ASN A 177 -10.98 27.97 -6.35
CA ASN A 177 -10.18 27.13 -5.44
C ASN A 177 -10.77 25.74 -5.13
N ASN A 178 -11.61 25.21 -6.02
CA ASN A 178 -12.26 23.93 -5.84
C ASN A 178 -12.39 23.17 -7.17
N LEU A 179 -12.43 21.84 -7.07
CA LEU A 179 -12.60 20.94 -8.19
C LEU A 179 -13.82 20.05 -7.97
N VAL A 180 -14.48 19.69 -9.07
CA VAL A 180 -15.52 18.65 -9.10
C VAL A 180 -15.18 17.64 -10.19
N VAL A 181 -15.47 16.37 -9.94
CA VAL A 181 -15.36 15.31 -10.94
C VAL A 181 -16.73 15.04 -11.52
N ASP A 182 -16.89 15.33 -12.81
CA ASP A 182 -18.05 14.88 -13.56
C ASP A 182 -17.80 13.45 -14.05
N MET A 183 -18.42 12.48 -13.38
CA MET A 183 -18.29 11.05 -13.71
C MET A 183 -18.80 10.71 -15.11
N THR A 184 -19.73 11.52 -15.67
CA THR A 184 -20.20 11.33 -17.05
C THR A 184 -19.10 11.68 -18.07
N GLY A 185 -18.19 12.58 -17.70
CA GLY A 185 -17.02 12.95 -18.50
C GLY A 185 -16.06 11.79 -18.75
N LEU A 186 -15.98 10.81 -17.84
CA LEU A 186 -15.20 9.58 -18.05
C LEU A 186 -15.76 8.77 -19.23
N VAL A 187 -17.09 8.70 -19.34
CA VAL A 187 -17.79 8.02 -20.44
C VAL A 187 -17.63 8.80 -21.76
N GLU A 188 -17.72 10.13 -21.70
CA GLU A 188 -17.52 10.99 -22.87
C GLU A 188 -16.11 10.85 -23.46
N MET A 189 -15.06 10.89 -22.62
CA MET A 189 -13.69 10.68 -23.10
C MET A 189 -13.47 9.27 -23.65
N ARG A 190 -14.13 8.25 -23.07
CA ARG A 190 -14.01 6.86 -23.52
C ARG A 190 -14.49 6.66 -24.96
N LYS A 191 -15.43 7.49 -25.45
CA LYS A 191 -15.91 7.44 -26.86
C LYS A 191 -14.81 7.66 -27.89
N TYR A 192 -13.67 8.24 -27.50
CA TYR A 192 -12.51 8.38 -28.37
C TYR A 192 -11.70 7.10 -28.55
N GLY A 193 -12.10 6.01 -27.88
CA GLY A 193 -11.51 4.68 -28.08
C GLY A 193 -10.17 4.48 -27.38
N PHE A 194 -9.79 5.34 -26.43
CA PHE A 194 -8.54 5.22 -25.66
C PHE A 194 -8.79 4.92 -24.19
N PRO A 195 -7.87 4.23 -23.50
CA PRO A 195 -8.05 3.91 -22.09
C PRO A 195 -8.17 5.15 -21.21
N ILE A 196 -9.05 5.05 -20.22
CA ILE A 196 -9.34 6.11 -19.26
C ILE A 196 -8.60 5.86 -17.95
N VAL A 197 -7.83 6.86 -17.53
CA VAL A 197 -7.15 6.94 -16.24
C VAL A 197 -7.92 7.91 -15.35
N PHE A 198 -8.13 7.54 -14.09
CA PHE A 198 -8.68 8.45 -13.09
C PHE A 198 -7.63 8.82 -12.04
N ASP A 199 -7.18 10.08 -12.04
CA ASP A 199 -6.30 10.65 -11.02
C ASP A 199 -7.10 11.03 -9.77
N ALA A 200 -7.19 10.06 -8.85
CA ALA A 200 -7.95 10.20 -7.62
C ALA A 200 -7.32 11.25 -6.68
N THR A 201 -5.99 11.37 -6.69
CA THR A 201 -5.24 12.28 -5.81
C THR A 201 -5.40 13.75 -6.23
N HIS A 202 -5.24 14.07 -7.51
CA HIS A 202 -5.35 15.47 -7.94
C HIS A 202 -6.81 15.95 -8.08
N SER A 203 -7.76 15.03 -8.13
CA SER A 203 -9.21 15.33 -8.13
C SER A 203 -9.70 15.92 -6.80
N VAL A 204 -9.00 15.68 -5.69
CA VAL A 204 -9.35 16.22 -4.36
C VAL A 204 -8.60 17.50 -4.01
N GLN A 205 -7.82 18.05 -4.94
CA GLN A 205 -7.10 19.30 -4.72
C GLN A 205 -8.06 20.47 -4.51
N LYS A 206 -7.62 21.40 -3.66
CA LYS A 206 -8.21 22.73 -3.51
C LYS A 206 -7.17 23.77 -3.95
N PRO A 207 -7.07 24.05 -5.28
CA PRO A 207 -5.97 24.85 -5.82
C PRO A 207 -5.96 26.25 -5.23
N GLY A 208 -4.84 26.71 -4.68
CA GLY A 208 -4.74 28.04 -4.05
C GLY A 208 -5.54 28.22 -2.75
N GLY A 209 -6.15 27.16 -2.20
CA GLY A 209 -6.99 27.24 -0.99
C GLY A 209 -6.25 27.58 0.31
N GLN A 210 -4.91 27.57 0.31
CA GLN A 210 -4.08 27.94 1.46
C GLN A 210 -3.22 29.20 1.20
N GLY A 211 -3.53 29.98 0.16
CA GLY A 211 -2.77 31.17 -0.23
C GLY A 211 -1.46 30.84 -0.95
N ASN A 212 -0.48 30.30 -0.23
CA ASN A 212 0.87 30.03 -0.77
C ASN A 212 1.09 28.57 -1.25
N SER A 213 0.12 27.69 -1.02
CA SER A 213 0.16 26.26 -1.35
C SER A 213 -1.20 25.73 -1.81
N THR A 214 -1.18 24.58 -2.49
CA THR A 214 -2.39 23.82 -2.83
C THR A 214 -2.87 23.07 -1.59
N GLY A 215 -4.14 23.27 -1.22
CA GLY A 215 -4.81 22.44 -0.22
C GLY A 215 -5.31 21.13 -0.82
N GLY A 216 -5.98 20.31 -0.01
CA GLY A 216 -6.46 19.01 -0.46
C GLY A 216 -7.38 18.33 0.54
N ASN A 217 -7.94 17.20 0.14
CA ASN A 217 -8.65 16.31 1.04
C ASN A 217 -8.39 14.83 0.70
N ARG A 218 -7.26 14.29 1.18
CA ARG A 218 -6.87 12.88 0.96
C ARG A 218 -7.94 11.87 1.40
N GLU A 219 -8.76 12.20 2.41
CA GLU A 219 -9.81 11.30 2.90
C GLU A 219 -10.85 10.98 1.82
N MET A 220 -11.02 11.87 0.83
CA MET A 220 -11.97 11.68 -0.27
C MET A 220 -11.40 10.81 -1.40
N VAL A 221 -10.08 10.58 -1.45
CA VAL A 221 -9.42 9.82 -2.53
C VAL A 221 -10.00 8.40 -2.67
N PRO A 222 -10.18 7.60 -1.60
CA PRO A 222 -10.78 6.27 -1.73
C PRO A 222 -12.23 6.30 -2.20
N TYR A 223 -13.00 7.35 -1.88
CA TYR A 223 -14.39 7.48 -2.31
C TYR A 223 -14.49 7.79 -3.80
N LEU A 224 -13.70 8.76 -4.28
CA LEU A 224 -13.67 9.09 -5.71
C LEU A 224 -13.08 7.97 -6.55
N MET A 225 -12.05 7.27 -6.05
CA MET A 225 -11.49 6.07 -6.70
C MET A 225 -12.58 5.01 -6.92
N ARG A 226 -13.37 4.70 -5.89
CA ARG A 226 -14.48 3.75 -5.97
C ARG A 226 -15.55 4.19 -6.98
N ALA A 227 -15.89 5.47 -7.00
CA ALA A 227 -16.86 6.01 -7.95
C ALA A 227 -16.38 5.88 -9.41
N ALA A 228 -15.11 6.20 -9.68
CA ALA A 228 -14.55 6.04 -11.03
C ALA A 228 -14.46 4.56 -11.46
N LEU A 229 -14.10 3.66 -10.54
CA LEU A 229 -14.09 2.22 -10.82
C LEU A 229 -15.48 1.67 -11.10
N ALA A 230 -16.52 2.18 -10.43
CA ALA A 230 -17.91 1.83 -10.72
C ALA A 230 -18.39 2.31 -12.11
N VAL A 231 -17.77 3.36 -12.67
CA VAL A 231 -17.96 3.76 -14.08
C VAL A 231 -17.19 2.83 -15.03
N GLY A 232 -16.12 2.18 -14.54
CA GLY A 232 -15.33 1.21 -15.27
C GLY A 232 -14.10 1.82 -15.95
N VAL A 233 -13.33 2.68 -15.27
CA VAL A 233 -12.04 3.18 -15.78
C VAL A 233 -10.99 2.08 -15.95
N ASP A 234 -10.02 2.28 -16.83
CA ASP A 234 -9.00 1.26 -17.16
C ASP A 234 -7.76 1.35 -16.26
N ALA A 235 -7.51 2.53 -15.70
CA ALA A 235 -6.44 2.73 -14.73
C ALA A 235 -6.83 3.76 -13.66
N VAL A 236 -6.21 3.62 -12.50
CA VAL A 236 -6.32 4.57 -11.39
C VAL A 236 -4.94 5.15 -11.13
N PHE A 237 -4.87 6.47 -11.06
CA PHE A 237 -3.68 7.19 -10.65
C PHE A 237 -3.86 7.67 -9.20
N ALA A 238 -2.87 7.37 -8.35
CA ALA A 238 -2.86 7.80 -6.94
C ALA A 238 -1.44 8.09 -6.46
N GLU A 239 -1.25 9.24 -5.81
CA GLU A 239 0.00 9.56 -5.15
C GLU A 239 0.00 9.09 -3.70
N VAL A 240 1.13 8.55 -3.28
CA VAL A 240 1.28 7.81 -2.03
C VAL A 240 2.60 8.18 -1.38
N HIS A 241 2.56 8.38 -0.07
CA HIS A 241 3.72 8.79 0.71
C HIS A 241 3.72 8.09 2.08
N PRO A 242 4.88 7.69 2.63
CA PRO A 242 4.95 7.10 3.98
C PRO A 242 4.45 8.07 5.05
N GLN A 243 4.79 9.35 4.91
CA GLN A 243 4.42 10.42 5.84
C GLN A 243 3.92 11.66 5.10
N PRO A 244 2.71 11.65 4.50
CA PRO A 244 2.27 12.69 3.56
C PRO A 244 2.24 14.11 4.14
N ASP A 245 2.19 14.26 5.46
CA ASP A 245 2.21 15.57 6.14
C ASP A 245 3.58 16.26 6.06
N TYR A 246 4.64 15.51 5.78
CA TYR A 246 5.99 16.01 5.58
C TYR A 246 6.41 16.05 4.10
N ALA A 247 5.54 15.63 3.19
CA ALA A 247 5.85 15.59 1.77
C ALA A 247 6.08 16.99 1.19
N ILE A 248 7.04 17.12 0.28
CA ILE A 248 7.44 18.44 -0.25
C ILE A 248 6.41 19.06 -1.21
N SER A 249 5.48 18.24 -1.71
CA SER A 249 4.44 18.62 -2.68
C SER A 249 3.16 17.85 -2.44
N ASP A 250 2.01 18.51 -2.56
CA ASP A 250 0.67 17.91 -2.54
C ASP A 250 0.35 16.97 -1.37
N GLY A 251 1.09 17.06 -0.25
CA GLY A 251 0.90 16.26 0.95
C GLY A 251 -0.56 16.08 1.37
N PRO A 252 -1.39 17.15 1.45
CA PRO A 252 -2.81 17.05 1.80
C PRO A 252 -3.67 16.16 0.89
N ASN A 253 -3.17 15.77 -0.28
CA ASN A 253 -3.87 14.95 -1.27
C ASN A 253 -3.31 13.51 -1.37
N GLN A 254 -2.08 13.30 -0.90
CA GLN A 254 -1.39 12.00 -0.99
C GLN A 254 -1.96 11.01 0.05
N LEU A 255 -2.11 9.76 -0.35
CA LEU A 255 -2.50 8.66 0.54
C LEU A 255 -1.32 8.23 1.42
N TYR A 256 -1.60 7.75 2.63
CA TYR A 256 -0.61 7.05 3.43
C TYR A 256 -0.26 5.72 2.79
N LEU A 257 1.04 5.41 2.69
CA LEU A 257 1.52 4.14 2.15
C LEU A 257 0.95 2.92 2.91
N SER A 258 0.74 3.07 4.22
CA SER A 258 0.13 2.04 5.09
C SER A 258 -1.30 1.66 4.68
N ASP A 259 -2.04 2.59 4.09
CA ASP A 259 -3.48 2.43 3.85
C ASP A 259 -3.77 1.87 2.45
N VAL A 260 -2.78 1.89 1.56
CA VAL A 260 -2.92 1.53 0.14
C VAL A 260 -3.50 0.13 -0.02
N ARG A 261 -3.02 -0.86 0.74
CA ARG A 261 -3.50 -2.24 0.64
C ARG A 261 -5.02 -2.33 0.86
N ASN A 262 -5.51 -1.71 1.93
CA ASN A 262 -6.92 -1.74 2.31
C ASN A 262 -7.78 -1.00 1.27
N ILE A 263 -7.29 0.13 0.76
CA ILE A 263 -7.97 0.90 -0.29
C ILE A 263 -8.10 0.07 -1.57
N LEU A 264 -7.01 -0.60 -2.00
CA LEU A 264 -7.01 -1.40 -3.22
C LEU A 264 -7.86 -2.66 -3.10
N GLN A 265 -7.93 -3.29 -1.92
CA GLN A 265 -8.85 -4.41 -1.70
C GLN A 265 -10.30 -4.02 -1.97
N GLN A 266 -10.74 -2.85 -1.50
CA GLN A 266 -12.08 -2.35 -1.80
C GLN A 266 -12.25 -1.98 -3.28
N ALA A 267 -11.21 -1.38 -3.89
CA ALA A 267 -11.21 -1.02 -5.30
C ALA A 267 -11.43 -2.24 -6.22
N ILE A 268 -10.76 -3.36 -5.94
CA ILE A 268 -10.88 -4.61 -6.72
C ILE A 268 -12.32 -5.14 -6.70
N LEU A 269 -12.99 -5.11 -5.55
CA LEU A 269 -14.36 -5.62 -5.44
C LEU A 269 -15.31 -4.88 -6.38
N ILE A 270 -15.15 -3.56 -6.48
CA ILE A 270 -15.98 -2.73 -7.35
C ILE A 270 -15.62 -2.92 -8.83
N ASP A 271 -14.32 -2.97 -9.16
CA ASP A 271 -13.87 -3.19 -10.54
C ASP A 271 -14.35 -4.55 -11.06
N ASN A 272 -14.26 -5.61 -10.24
CA ASN A 272 -14.72 -6.94 -10.61
C ASN A 272 -16.21 -6.96 -10.94
N VAL A 273 -17.05 -6.33 -10.11
CA VAL A 273 -18.49 -6.24 -10.36
C VAL A 273 -18.77 -5.45 -11.63
N THR A 274 -18.08 -4.33 -11.83
CA THR A 274 -18.31 -3.43 -12.97
C THR A 274 -17.90 -4.07 -14.29
N LYS A 275 -16.82 -4.84 -14.29
CA LYS A 275 -16.23 -5.46 -15.47
C LYS A 275 -16.60 -6.94 -15.65
N ASN A 276 -17.47 -7.47 -14.80
CA ASN A 276 -17.88 -8.87 -14.75
C ASN A 276 -16.69 -9.85 -14.69
N LEU A 277 -15.63 -9.47 -13.97
CA LEU A 277 -14.45 -10.31 -13.81
C LEU A 277 -14.76 -11.43 -12.81
N SER A 278 -14.59 -12.67 -13.23
CA SER A 278 -14.80 -13.84 -12.37
C SER A 278 -13.59 -14.08 -11.46
N GLU A 279 -13.81 -14.68 -10.28
CA GLU A 279 -12.69 -15.18 -9.45
C GLU A 279 -11.79 -16.20 -10.21
N LYS A 280 -12.30 -16.80 -11.29
CA LYS A 280 -11.58 -17.79 -12.13
C LYS A 280 -10.63 -17.17 -13.16
N GLU A 281 -10.80 -15.90 -13.53
CA GLU A 281 -9.85 -15.20 -14.42
C GLU A 281 -8.53 -14.84 -13.72
N MET A 282 -8.42 -15.15 -12.42
CA MET A 282 -7.18 -15.08 -11.64
C MET A 282 -6.13 -16.12 -12.05
N VAL A 283 -6.46 -17.09 -12.92
CA VAL A 283 -5.58 -18.20 -13.30
C VAL A 283 -5.63 -18.43 -14.81
N ASN A 284 -5.11 -17.50 -15.62
CA ASN A 284 -4.73 -17.78 -17.02
C ASN A 284 -3.74 -16.74 -17.55
N GLN A 285 -2.55 -16.72 -16.97
CA GLN A 285 -1.35 -16.72 -17.79
C GLN A 285 -0.55 -17.96 -17.39
N PRO A 286 0.12 -18.66 -18.33
CA PRO A 286 0.97 -19.77 -17.97
C PRO A 286 2.03 -19.21 -17.03
N VAL A 287 1.95 -19.62 -15.77
CA VAL A 287 3.08 -19.56 -14.87
C VAL A 287 4.11 -20.48 -15.52
N GLU A 288 5.00 -19.91 -16.34
CA GLU A 288 6.32 -20.49 -16.43
C GLU A 288 6.74 -20.70 -14.99
N LYS A 289 6.99 -21.97 -14.64
CA LYS A 289 7.65 -22.33 -13.40
C LYS A 289 9.07 -21.78 -13.46
N VAL A 290 9.20 -20.47 -13.37
CA VAL A 290 10.37 -19.85 -12.80
C VAL A 290 10.35 -20.34 -11.37
N GLN A 291 11.26 -21.25 -11.06
CA GLN A 291 11.65 -21.49 -9.68
C GLN A 291 11.94 -20.11 -9.09
N LEU A 292 11.03 -19.65 -8.23
CA LEU A 292 11.31 -18.55 -7.32
C LEU A 292 12.71 -18.81 -6.76
N PRO A 293 13.62 -17.84 -6.69
CA PRO A 293 14.62 -17.93 -5.64
C PRO A 293 13.79 -18.07 -4.36
N GLN A 294 13.88 -19.24 -3.72
CA GLN A 294 13.17 -19.49 -2.48
C GLN A 294 13.49 -18.31 -1.57
N LYS A 295 12.51 -17.44 -1.26
CA LYS A 295 12.56 -16.71 0.01
C LYS A 295 12.65 -17.82 1.02
N GLU A 296 13.82 -18.03 1.61
CA GLU A 296 13.97 -18.95 2.72
C GLU A 296 12.80 -18.66 3.66
N LYS A 297 11.99 -19.68 3.96
CA LYS A 297 10.96 -19.56 5.01
C LYS A 297 11.69 -19.02 6.23
N GLN A 298 11.45 -17.76 6.58
CA GLN A 298 12.18 -17.12 7.65
C GLN A 298 11.80 -17.87 8.93
N LYS A 299 12.76 -18.60 9.50
CA LYS A 299 12.51 -19.47 10.65
C LYS A 299 12.10 -18.59 11.84
N ILE A 300 10.99 -18.94 12.48
CA ILE A 300 10.59 -18.36 13.76
C ILE A 300 11.58 -18.84 14.81
N LYS A 301 12.19 -17.90 15.53
CA LYS A 301 13.17 -18.14 16.59
C LYS A 301 12.68 -17.76 17.97
N LEU A 302 11.64 -16.92 18.06
CA LEU A 302 11.03 -16.46 19.29
C LEU A 302 9.51 -16.51 19.19
N LEU A 303 8.83 -16.99 20.24
CA LEU A 303 7.39 -16.81 20.44
C LEU A 303 7.13 -16.07 21.75
N LEU A 304 6.47 -14.91 21.65
CA LEU A 304 5.97 -14.16 22.79
C LEU A 304 4.45 -14.34 22.91
N SER A 305 3.93 -14.33 24.13
CA SER A 305 2.49 -14.41 24.40
C SER A 305 2.08 -13.35 25.41
N ASP A 306 0.90 -12.76 25.22
CA ASP A 306 0.18 -12.15 26.34
C ASP A 306 -0.31 -13.22 27.33
N ILE A 307 -0.66 -12.80 28.54
CA ILE A 307 -1.33 -13.66 29.53
C ILE A 307 -2.83 -13.55 29.38
N ASP A 308 -3.35 -12.35 29.60
CA ASP A 308 -4.79 -12.13 29.72
C ASP A 308 -5.44 -12.21 28.35
N GLY A 309 -6.61 -12.86 28.30
CA GLY A 309 -7.31 -13.15 27.05
C GLY A 309 -6.60 -14.12 26.10
N VAL A 310 -5.36 -14.55 26.37
CA VAL A 310 -4.63 -15.57 25.59
C VAL A 310 -4.44 -16.85 26.40
N MET A 311 -3.55 -16.81 27.40
CA MET A 311 -3.26 -17.96 28.28
C MET A 311 -4.34 -18.16 29.34
N THR A 312 -5.07 -17.09 29.67
CA THR A 312 -6.25 -17.07 30.53
C THR A 312 -7.48 -16.66 29.70
N ASP A 313 -8.67 -16.86 30.24
CA ASP A 313 -9.94 -16.48 29.62
C ASP A 313 -10.31 -15.00 29.84
N GLY A 314 -9.35 -14.17 30.27
CA GLY A 314 -9.59 -12.76 30.63
C GLY A 314 -10.35 -12.57 31.95
N GLY A 315 -10.79 -13.64 32.60
CA GLY A 315 -11.50 -13.60 33.88
C GLY A 315 -10.57 -13.50 35.09
N LEU A 316 -11.01 -12.76 36.10
CA LEU A 316 -10.34 -12.61 37.40
C LEU A 316 -11.30 -13.01 38.52
N TYR A 317 -10.83 -13.84 39.45
CA TYR A 317 -11.56 -14.15 40.68
C TYR A 317 -10.93 -13.40 41.84
N TYR A 318 -11.76 -12.67 42.60
CA TYR A 318 -11.36 -11.96 43.82
C TYR A 318 -12.00 -12.61 45.04
N SER A 319 -11.22 -12.82 46.11
CA SER A 319 -11.73 -13.22 47.42
C SER A 319 -12.09 -11.99 48.28
N GLU A 320 -12.93 -12.18 49.31
CA GLU A 320 -13.23 -11.13 50.29
C GLU A 320 -11.99 -10.68 51.08
N PHE A 321 -10.91 -11.48 51.08
CA PHE A 321 -9.63 -11.17 51.73
C PHE A 321 -8.63 -10.47 50.79
N GLY A 322 -9.03 -10.21 49.54
CA GLY A 322 -8.20 -9.52 48.54
C GLY A 322 -7.29 -10.44 47.71
N ASP A 323 -7.44 -11.76 47.82
CA ASP A 323 -6.71 -12.69 46.96
C ASP A 323 -7.24 -12.61 45.53
N GLN A 324 -6.34 -12.74 44.56
CA GLN A 324 -6.68 -12.80 43.14
C GLN A 324 -6.26 -14.15 42.57
N SER A 325 -7.11 -14.77 41.74
CA SER A 325 -6.74 -15.96 40.98
C SER A 325 -7.16 -15.87 39.51
N LYS A 326 -6.38 -16.52 38.64
CA LYS A 326 -6.63 -16.66 37.20
C LYS A 326 -6.53 -18.14 36.81
N LYS A 327 -7.35 -18.58 35.86
CA LYS A 327 -7.29 -19.94 35.31
C LYS A 327 -6.41 -19.97 34.06
N PHE A 328 -5.41 -20.85 34.07
CA PHE A 328 -4.55 -21.09 32.90
C PHE A 328 -4.90 -22.40 32.22
N HIS A 329 -4.81 -22.43 30.90
CA HIS A 329 -4.98 -23.67 30.16
C HIS A 329 -3.69 -24.51 30.17
N VAL A 330 -3.80 -25.80 30.47
CA VAL A 330 -2.63 -26.69 30.61
C VAL A 330 -1.96 -26.95 29.25
N ARG A 331 -2.75 -27.11 28.17
CA ARG A 331 -2.20 -27.41 26.83
C ARG A 331 -1.36 -26.26 26.27
N ASP A 332 -1.69 -25.02 26.61
CA ASP A 332 -0.95 -23.84 26.18
C ASP A 332 0.47 -23.85 26.74
N GLY A 333 0.59 -24.17 28.04
CA GLY A 333 1.91 -24.35 28.67
C GLY A 333 2.72 -25.48 28.02
N MET A 334 2.08 -26.60 27.69
CA MET A 334 2.74 -27.70 26.99
C MET A 334 3.19 -27.29 25.57
N GLY A 335 2.41 -26.46 24.87
CA GLY A 335 2.79 -25.90 23.57
C GLY A 335 4.12 -25.15 23.64
N LEU A 336 4.27 -24.26 24.62
CA LEU A 336 5.52 -23.51 24.81
C LEU A 336 6.72 -24.44 25.09
N LYS A 337 6.56 -25.50 25.89
CA LYS A 337 7.63 -26.48 26.13
C LYS A 337 8.04 -27.23 24.86
N ILE A 338 7.09 -27.54 23.98
CA ILE A 338 7.38 -28.20 22.70
C ILE A 338 8.25 -27.28 21.83
N LEU A 339 7.94 -25.99 21.74
CA LEU A 339 8.77 -25.03 21.00
C LEU A 339 10.17 -24.89 21.59
N GLN A 340 10.29 -24.80 22.92
CA GLN A 340 11.60 -24.77 23.59
C GLN A 340 12.44 -26.01 23.25
N SER A 341 11.83 -27.20 23.21
CA SER A 341 12.55 -28.43 22.83
C SER A 341 13.08 -28.43 21.40
N LYS A 342 12.53 -27.57 20.53
CA LYS A 342 13.01 -27.33 19.16
C LYS A 342 13.97 -26.15 19.04
N GLY A 343 14.44 -25.58 20.16
CA GLY A 343 15.37 -24.45 20.18
C GLY A 343 14.73 -23.09 19.89
N ILE A 344 13.39 -23.00 19.89
CA ILE A 344 12.68 -21.72 19.78
C ILE A 344 12.51 -21.12 21.16
N LYS A 345 12.94 -19.88 21.32
CA LYS A 345 12.80 -19.11 22.56
C LYS A 345 11.33 -18.79 22.79
N VAL A 346 10.90 -18.84 24.05
CA VAL A 346 9.52 -18.51 24.42
C VAL A 346 9.46 -17.54 25.58
N GLY A 347 8.48 -16.64 25.58
CA GLY A 347 8.34 -15.66 26.65
C GLY A 347 6.93 -15.14 26.84
N ILE A 348 6.73 -14.50 27.98
CA ILE A 348 5.51 -13.79 28.34
C ILE A 348 5.79 -12.29 28.36
N VAL A 349 4.90 -11.51 27.73
CA VAL A 349 4.91 -10.04 27.79
C VAL A 349 3.55 -9.57 28.30
N THR A 350 3.49 -9.18 29.57
CA THR A 350 2.25 -8.71 30.21
C THR A 350 2.42 -7.30 30.74
N SER A 351 1.36 -6.50 30.64
CA SER A 351 1.32 -5.15 31.22
C SER A 351 1.04 -5.15 32.72
N GLU A 352 0.64 -6.29 33.29
CA GLU A 352 0.42 -6.43 34.73
C GLU A 352 1.75 -6.71 35.46
N ASP A 353 1.86 -6.21 36.69
CA ASP A 353 2.94 -6.59 37.61
C ASP A 353 2.34 -7.36 38.79
N ASN A 354 2.19 -8.68 38.60
CA ASN A 354 1.60 -9.57 39.61
C ASN A 354 2.44 -10.85 39.79
N LYS A 355 2.24 -11.53 40.92
CA LYS A 355 2.92 -12.80 41.25
C LYS A 355 2.42 -13.98 40.42
N ILE A 356 1.22 -13.90 39.86
CA ILE A 356 0.60 -15.00 39.08
C ILE A 356 1.38 -15.24 37.78
N ALA A 357 1.76 -14.16 37.09
CA ALA A 357 2.61 -14.19 35.92
C ALA A 357 3.97 -14.84 36.22
N GLU A 358 4.62 -14.45 37.33
CA GLU A 358 5.89 -15.02 37.79
C GLU A 358 5.77 -16.52 38.11
N MET A 359 4.73 -16.92 38.84
CA MET A 359 4.49 -18.33 39.16
C MET A 359 4.31 -19.16 37.88
N ARG A 360 3.57 -18.64 36.89
CA ARG A 360 3.37 -19.34 35.62
C ARG A 360 4.67 -19.44 34.82
N TYR A 361 5.41 -18.35 34.72
CA TYR A 361 6.74 -18.30 34.10
C TYR A 361 7.69 -19.32 34.73
N ASN A 362 7.83 -19.31 36.06
CA ASN A 362 8.71 -20.22 36.79
C ASN A 362 8.29 -21.68 36.64
N LYS A 363 6.99 -21.97 36.70
CA LYS A 363 6.45 -23.33 36.53
C LYS A 363 6.73 -23.89 35.14
N LEU A 364 6.67 -23.05 34.10
CA LEU A 364 6.96 -23.47 32.73
C LEU A 364 8.44 -23.38 32.37
N GLN A 365 9.25 -22.68 33.17
CA GLN A 365 10.67 -22.42 32.87
C GLN A 365 10.83 -21.78 31.48
N LEU A 366 10.11 -20.68 31.24
CA LEU A 366 10.20 -19.94 29.97
C LEU A 366 11.52 -19.15 29.91
N ASP A 367 11.91 -18.70 28.72
CA ASP A 367 13.17 -17.96 28.53
C ASP A 367 13.04 -16.49 28.96
N TYR A 368 11.87 -15.88 28.76
CA TYR A 368 11.63 -14.47 29.10
C TYR A 368 10.31 -14.25 29.84
N LEU A 369 10.36 -13.32 30.79
CA LEU A 369 9.19 -12.71 31.41
C LEU A 369 9.40 -11.20 31.45
N TYR A 370 8.48 -10.47 30.83
CA TYR A 370 8.39 -9.02 30.94
C TYR A 370 7.07 -8.65 31.63
N LYS A 371 7.15 -7.83 32.68
CA LYS A 371 6.01 -7.39 33.51
C LYS A 371 5.95 -5.88 33.62
N GLY A 372 4.74 -5.35 33.78
CA GLY A 372 4.48 -3.93 34.04
C GLY A 372 4.61 -3.02 32.81
N ARG A 373 4.10 -1.79 32.92
CA ARG A 373 4.28 -0.73 31.92
C ARG A 373 5.59 0.03 32.19
N LYS A 374 6.60 -0.17 31.34
CA LYS A 374 7.71 0.78 31.17
C LYS A 374 7.50 1.61 29.89
N ASN A 375 8.26 2.69 29.75
CA ASN A 375 8.23 3.55 28.56
C ASN A 375 8.36 2.70 27.28
N GLY A 376 7.37 2.74 26.39
CA GLY A 376 7.37 2.03 25.09
C GLY A 376 6.56 0.72 25.03
N GLY A 377 5.90 0.28 26.10
CA GLY A 377 4.90 -0.79 26.05
C GLY A 377 5.42 -2.19 25.67
N LYS A 378 4.54 -3.05 25.14
CA LYS A 378 4.87 -4.45 24.80
C LYS A 378 5.86 -4.55 23.62
N LEU A 379 5.81 -3.60 22.68
CA LEU A 379 6.74 -3.55 21.55
C LEU A 379 8.19 -3.32 22.00
N ALA A 380 8.42 -2.39 22.94
CA ALA A 380 9.74 -2.15 23.51
C ALA A 380 10.31 -3.41 24.20
N ALA A 381 9.47 -4.14 24.95
CA ALA A 381 9.88 -5.41 25.56
C ALA A 381 10.31 -6.45 24.52
N ALA A 382 9.56 -6.58 23.42
CA ALA A 382 9.91 -7.50 22.35
C ALA A 382 11.22 -7.10 21.65
N LEU A 383 11.44 -5.80 21.42
CA LEU A 383 12.68 -5.28 20.84
C LEU A 383 13.89 -5.56 21.73
N GLU A 384 13.78 -5.38 23.05
CA GLU A 384 14.86 -5.68 24.01
C GLU A 384 15.23 -7.18 23.99
N ILE A 385 14.24 -8.06 23.92
CA ILE A 385 14.47 -9.51 23.80
C ILE A 385 15.13 -9.84 22.45
N CYS A 386 14.65 -9.22 21.37
CA CYS A 386 15.19 -9.41 20.03
C CYS A 386 16.66 -9.00 19.94
N GLU A 387 17.01 -7.84 20.51
CA GLU A 387 18.39 -7.35 20.60
C GLU A 387 19.28 -8.32 21.38
N LYS A 388 18.82 -8.78 22.55
CA LYS A 388 19.56 -9.73 23.40
C LYS A 388 19.85 -11.06 22.71
N GLU A 389 18.92 -11.56 21.90
CA GLU A 389 19.06 -12.83 21.20
C GLU A 389 19.68 -12.69 19.80
N GLY A 390 19.96 -11.47 19.33
CA GLY A 390 20.46 -11.22 17.98
C GLY A 390 19.46 -11.67 16.90
N ILE A 391 18.17 -11.51 17.15
CA ILE A 391 17.08 -11.84 16.22
C ILE A 391 16.28 -10.59 15.85
N SER A 392 15.66 -10.59 14.68
CA SER A 392 14.76 -9.51 14.26
C SER A 392 13.31 -9.77 14.70
N LEU A 393 12.46 -8.74 14.79
CA LEU A 393 11.01 -8.91 14.99
C LEU A 393 10.35 -9.81 13.93
N GLN A 394 10.91 -9.86 12.72
CA GLN A 394 10.46 -10.74 11.63
C GLN A 394 10.71 -12.23 11.91
N GLN A 395 11.58 -12.56 12.87
CA GLN A 395 11.82 -13.92 13.38
C GLN A 395 11.04 -14.19 14.68
N THR A 396 10.18 -13.25 15.07
CA THR A 396 9.37 -13.32 16.28
C THR A 396 7.92 -13.59 15.91
N ALA A 397 7.30 -14.51 16.63
CA ALA A 397 5.87 -14.73 16.64
C ALA A 397 5.27 -14.10 17.90
N TYR A 398 4.08 -13.52 17.79
CA TYR A 398 3.36 -12.96 18.94
C TYR A 398 1.87 -13.24 18.86
N ILE A 399 1.27 -13.56 20.02
CA ILE A 399 -0.18 -13.70 20.18
C ILE A 399 -0.69 -12.78 21.30
N GLY A 400 -1.75 -12.04 20.98
CA GLY A 400 -2.41 -11.05 21.85
C GLY A 400 -3.87 -10.85 21.46
N ASP A 401 -4.66 -10.26 22.35
CA ASP A 401 -6.13 -10.19 22.25
C ASP A 401 -6.73 -8.78 22.34
N ASP A 402 -6.02 -7.83 22.97
CA ASP A 402 -6.50 -6.47 23.29
C ASP A 402 -5.64 -5.36 22.64
N VAL A 403 -6.13 -4.11 22.63
CA VAL A 403 -5.54 -2.89 22.08
C VAL A 403 -4.08 -2.69 22.50
N ASN A 404 -3.70 -3.06 23.72
CA ASN A 404 -2.32 -2.94 24.21
C ASN A 404 -1.32 -3.86 23.47
N CYS A 405 -1.82 -4.81 22.68
CA CYS A 405 -1.06 -5.72 21.83
C CYS A 405 -0.88 -5.18 20.41
N TYR A 406 -1.68 -4.20 19.99
CA TYR A 406 -1.83 -3.79 18.59
C TYR A 406 -0.49 -3.44 17.93
N GLU A 407 0.31 -2.58 18.54
CA GLU A 407 1.61 -2.15 18.01
C GLU A 407 2.58 -3.33 17.81
N LEU A 408 2.63 -4.25 18.77
CA LEU A 408 3.50 -5.43 18.68
C LEU A 408 2.98 -6.43 17.63
N LEU A 409 1.67 -6.67 17.60
CA LEU A 409 1.06 -7.54 16.58
C LEU A 409 1.29 -7.03 15.16
N CYS A 410 1.28 -5.71 14.96
CA CYS A 410 1.59 -5.11 13.65
C CYS A 410 3.08 -5.21 13.26
N SER A 411 3.97 -5.50 14.21
CA SER A 411 5.42 -5.40 14.02
C SER A 411 6.15 -6.75 13.91
N VAL A 412 5.54 -7.83 14.38
CA VAL A 412 6.15 -9.18 14.38
C VAL A 412 6.05 -9.89 13.03
N GLY A 413 6.94 -10.84 12.79
CA GLY A 413 6.92 -11.67 11.58
C GLY A 413 5.77 -12.66 11.51
N LEU A 414 5.19 -13.04 12.66
CA LEU A 414 4.00 -13.89 12.72
C LEU A 414 3.07 -13.47 13.86
N ALA A 415 1.94 -12.86 13.51
CA ALA A 415 0.93 -12.41 14.47
C ALA A 415 -0.25 -13.38 14.54
N ALA A 416 -0.78 -13.61 15.74
CA ALA A 416 -2.02 -14.35 15.96
C ALA A 416 -2.90 -13.72 17.05
N CYS A 417 -4.17 -14.06 17.05
CA CYS A 417 -5.10 -13.69 18.13
C CYS A 417 -6.11 -14.80 18.44
N PRO A 418 -6.64 -14.86 19.68
CA PRO A 418 -7.76 -15.72 20.04
C PRO A 418 -9.05 -15.41 19.26
N ALA A 419 -9.97 -16.39 19.16
CA ALA A 419 -11.26 -16.22 18.47
C ALA A 419 -12.14 -15.10 19.05
N ASP A 420 -11.99 -14.82 20.34
CA ASP A 420 -12.72 -13.80 21.11
C ASP A 420 -11.91 -12.52 21.36
N ALA A 421 -10.80 -12.33 20.64
CA ALA A 421 -10.06 -11.06 20.64
C ALA A 421 -10.92 -9.88 20.15
N MET A 422 -10.52 -8.67 20.52
CA MET A 422 -11.18 -7.44 20.07
C MET A 422 -11.17 -7.32 18.54
N GLU A 423 -12.23 -6.73 17.97
CA GLU A 423 -12.36 -6.55 16.52
C GLU A 423 -11.19 -5.75 15.91
N LEU A 424 -10.64 -4.78 16.64
CA LEU A 424 -9.42 -4.05 16.25
C LEU A 424 -8.20 -4.98 16.09
N ILE A 425 -8.12 -6.02 16.92
CA ILE A 425 -7.01 -6.97 16.88
C ILE A 425 -7.21 -7.97 15.76
N LYS A 426 -8.45 -8.46 15.56
CA LYS A 426 -8.81 -9.31 14.42
C LYS A 426 -8.60 -8.63 13.07
N SER A 427 -8.64 -7.30 13.02
CA SER A 427 -8.41 -6.52 11.80
C SER A 427 -6.94 -6.25 11.50
N VAL A 428 -6.00 -6.66 12.35
CA VAL A 428 -4.55 -6.56 12.07
C VAL A 428 -4.22 -7.35 10.80
N PRO A 429 -3.61 -6.73 9.77
CA PRO A 429 -3.34 -7.41 8.51
C PRO A 429 -2.47 -8.66 8.67
N GLY A 430 -2.91 -9.79 8.12
CA GLY A 430 -2.18 -11.06 8.18
C GLY A 430 -2.22 -11.76 9.55
N ILE A 431 -2.99 -11.24 10.51
CA ILE A 431 -3.15 -11.90 11.81
C ILE A 431 -3.86 -13.24 11.65
N ILE A 432 -3.33 -14.26 12.30
CA ILE A 432 -3.94 -15.58 12.29
C ILE A 432 -4.96 -15.64 13.43
N GLN A 433 -6.22 -15.73 13.07
CA GLN A 433 -7.31 -15.89 14.02
C GLN A 433 -7.40 -17.37 14.43
N MET A 434 -7.16 -17.65 15.69
CA MET A 434 -7.32 -18.99 16.27
C MET A 434 -8.80 -19.37 16.30
N LYS A 435 -9.09 -20.66 16.23
CA LYS A 435 -10.45 -21.18 16.45
C LYS A 435 -10.79 -21.20 17.94
N ALA A 436 -9.80 -21.47 18.78
CA ALA A 436 -9.96 -21.46 20.22
C ALA A 436 -9.97 -20.03 20.79
N LYS A 437 -10.71 -19.87 21.88
CA LYS A 437 -10.78 -18.64 22.68
C LYS A 437 -9.62 -18.52 23.67
N GLY A 438 -9.48 -17.35 24.27
CA GLY A 438 -8.61 -17.12 25.42
C GLY A 438 -8.80 -18.15 26.52
N GLY A 439 -7.72 -18.71 27.05
CA GLY A 439 -7.77 -19.71 28.13
C GLY A 439 -8.38 -21.07 27.73
N GLN A 440 -8.61 -21.30 26.44
CA GLN A 440 -9.21 -22.54 25.91
C GLN A 440 -8.29 -23.27 24.92
N GLY A 441 -6.99 -22.98 24.89
CA GLY A 441 -6.04 -23.67 24.02
C GLY A 441 -5.59 -22.89 22.79
N CYS A 442 -5.90 -21.59 22.68
CA CYS A 442 -5.54 -20.79 21.50
C CYS A 442 -4.03 -20.66 21.31
N LEU A 443 -3.25 -20.53 22.39
CA LEU A 443 -1.80 -20.50 22.30
C LEU A 443 -1.26 -21.86 21.84
N ARG A 444 -1.84 -22.98 22.29
CA ARG A 444 -1.49 -24.32 21.80
C ARG A 444 -1.77 -24.47 20.31
N GLU A 445 -2.93 -24.02 19.85
CA GLU A 445 -3.30 -24.01 18.43
C GLU A 445 -2.27 -23.22 17.61
N PHE A 446 -1.87 -22.04 18.10
CA PHE A 446 -0.86 -21.22 17.45
C PHE A 446 0.52 -21.90 17.41
N VAL A 447 0.92 -22.56 18.49
CA VAL A 447 2.15 -23.36 18.53
C VAL A 447 2.12 -24.46 17.46
N GLU A 448 1.03 -25.21 17.34
CA GLU A 448 0.91 -26.27 16.33
C GLU A 448 0.98 -25.72 14.91
N TYR A 449 0.42 -24.53 14.69
CA TYR A 449 0.56 -23.80 13.43
C TYR A 449 2.03 -23.44 13.14
N ILE A 450 2.76 -22.90 14.12
CA ILE A 450 4.19 -22.57 13.98
C ILE A 450 4.98 -23.83 13.63
N LEU A 451 4.77 -24.92 14.39
CA LEU A 451 5.48 -26.18 14.21
C LEU A 451 5.25 -26.83 12.85
N LYS A 452 4.06 -26.64 12.26
CA LYS A 452 3.71 -27.22 10.97
C LYS A 452 4.27 -26.42 9.79
N ASN A 453 4.39 -25.09 9.95
CA ASN A 453 4.64 -24.19 8.83
C ASN A 453 6.05 -23.58 8.83
N TYR A 454 6.67 -23.44 10.00
CA TYR A 454 7.92 -22.67 10.24
C TYR A 454 9.03 -23.46 10.94
N CYS A 455 8.78 -24.70 11.37
CA CYS A 455 9.76 -25.63 11.95
C CYS A 455 9.80 -26.91 11.13
#